data_AF-A0A543EK80-F1
#
_entry.id   AF-A0A543EK80-F1
#
_cell.length_a   1.000
_cell.length_b   1.000
_cell.length_c   1.000
_cell.angle_alpha   90.00
_cell.angle_beta   90.00
_cell.angle_gamma   90.00
#
_symmetry.space_group_name_H-M   'P 1'
#
loop_
_entity.id
_entity.type
_entity.pdbx_description
1 polymer ?
#
loop_
_entity_poly.entity_id
_entity_poly.type
_entity_poly.pdbx_seq_one_letter_code
_entity_poly.pdbx_strand_id
1 'polypeptide(L)'
;MNKEEINLFIERNLTNFSVNSTGWEELIRKLLFEFAIAGWNLEYNVFGKEKFGELRCYTYSEDEALNDKLKNIRDKYSKLSVKTCEICGSEGKIRTIGSWETTLCLNHFLEQQPVIEIDNKQNITRNNKTVLNIKNVVKAEVEYDLQKLCLYTDLNDWEGKKYFSWQEPNYYLLLKTIPLLLFPKENQSEISTLFQYLQDCEICGNKAVHQKNCLRCHHEPWNDNGYFIQEYGEKSNYIKECQMDIFMDEDDYEKYFKHDRSFEKSPDHHILFTSDDLREYE
;
A
#
# COMPACT_ATOMS: atom_id res chain seq x y z
N MET A 1 30.62 4.74 33.68
CA MET A 1 30.30 3.66 32.74
C MET A 1 31.20 3.83 31.52
N ASN A 2 32.00 2.81 31.19
CA ASN A 2 32.96 2.88 30.08
C ASN A 2 32.23 2.77 28.73
N LYS A 3 32.68 3.51 27.72
CA LYS A 3 32.13 3.46 26.35
C LYS A 3 32.23 2.06 25.73
N GLU A 4 33.29 1.32 26.06
CA GLU A 4 33.49 -0.06 25.60
C GLU A 4 32.45 -1.02 26.18
N GLU A 5 32.09 -0.87 27.46
CA GLU A 5 31.06 -1.69 28.12
C GLU A 5 29.68 -1.47 27.49
N ILE A 6 29.35 -0.21 27.17
CA ILE A 6 28.10 0.13 26.50
C ILE A 6 28.07 -0.45 25.09
N ASN A 7 29.17 -0.38 24.35
CA ASN A 7 29.25 -0.96 23.00
C ASN A 7 29.07 -2.49 23.05
N LEU A 8 29.74 -3.18 23.97
CA LEU A 8 29.56 -4.63 24.18
C LEU A 8 28.12 -4.98 24.55
N PHE A 9 27.48 -4.17 25.40
CA PHE A 9 26.06 -4.30 25.73
C PHE A 9 25.17 -4.15 24.49
N ILE A 10 25.43 -3.16 23.63
CA ILE A 10 24.65 -2.93 22.41
C ILE A 10 24.78 -4.11 21.46
N GLU A 11 25.99 -4.53 21.10
CA GLU A 11 26.20 -5.64 20.15
C GLU A 11 25.59 -6.95 20.65
N ARG A 12 25.72 -7.23 21.96
CA ARG A 12 25.14 -8.44 22.57
C ARG A 12 23.63 -8.45 22.49
N ASN A 13 22.98 -7.29 22.59
CA ASN A 13 21.52 -7.20 22.65
C ASN A 13 20.87 -6.96 21.30
N LEU A 14 21.61 -6.50 20.29
CA LEU A 14 21.04 -6.23 18.97
C LEU A 14 20.37 -7.47 18.36
N THR A 15 20.97 -8.64 18.55
CA THR A 15 20.45 -9.93 18.07
C THR A 15 19.23 -10.44 18.83
N ASN A 16 18.88 -9.84 19.98
CA ASN A 16 17.69 -10.18 20.76
C ASN A 16 16.41 -9.50 20.23
N PHE A 17 16.52 -8.69 19.17
CA PHE A 17 15.39 -8.02 18.54
C PHE A 17 14.86 -8.84 17.36
N SER A 18 13.63 -9.32 17.48
CA SER A 18 12.91 -10.01 16.40
C SER A 18 12.19 -8.99 15.51
N VAL A 19 12.93 -8.34 14.62
CA VAL A 19 12.41 -7.38 13.64
C VAL A 19 12.54 -7.94 12.21
N ASN A 20 11.76 -7.41 11.28
CA ASN A 20 11.63 -7.97 9.94
C ASN A 20 12.88 -7.78 9.06
N SER A 21 13.68 -6.74 9.32
CA SER A 21 14.89 -6.41 8.56
C SER A 21 15.81 -5.45 9.33
N THR A 22 16.84 -4.90 8.68
CA THR A 22 17.94 -4.12 9.30
C THR A 22 17.72 -2.61 9.33
N GLY A 23 16.66 -2.08 8.72
CA GLY A 23 16.41 -0.64 8.64
C GLY A 23 16.23 0.03 10.00
N TRP A 24 15.85 -0.72 11.04
CA TRP A 24 15.75 -0.23 12.42
C TRP A 24 16.99 -0.47 13.27
N GLU A 25 18.06 -1.06 12.73
CA GLU A 25 19.25 -1.40 13.51
C GLU A 25 19.82 -0.18 14.24
N GLU A 26 19.96 0.96 13.55
CA GLU A 26 20.43 2.21 14.13
C GLU A 26 19.49 2.77 15.21
N LEU A 27 18.18 2.60 15.07
CA LEU A 27 17.22 2.99 16.11
C LEU A 27 17.38 2.12 17.36
N ILE A 28 17.55 0.81 17.18
CA ILE A 28 17.75 -0.15 18.28
C ILE A 28 19.08 0.15 18.99
N ARG A 29 20.15 0.41 18.26
CA ARG A 29 21.46 0.79 18.81
C ARG A 29 21.35 2.04 19.69
N LYS A 30 20.66 3.07 19.22
CA LYS A 30 20.45 4.31 19.99
C LYS A 30 19.53 4.12 21.20
N LEU A 31 18.49 3.28 21.08
CA LEU A 31 17.63 2.88 22.20
C LEU A 31 18.45 2.20 23.30
N LEU A 32 19.27 1.21 22.95
CA LEU A 32 20.11 0.47 23.89
C LEU A 32 21.15 1.39 24.54
N PHE A 33 21.74 2.30 23.76
CA PHE A 33 22.63 3.33 24.30
C PHE A 33 21.91 4.20 25.35
N GLU A 34 20.72 4.71 25.05
CA GLU A 34 19.94 5.52 25.99
C GLU A 34 19.51 4.74 27.24
N PHE A 35 19.19 3.45 27.12
CA PHE A 35 18.95 2.58 28.28
C PHE A 35 20.18 2.47 29.19
N ALA A 36 21.36 2.25 28.62
CA ALA A 36 22.60 2.19 29.38
C ALA A 36 22.83 3.51 30.14
N ILE A 37 22.69 4.65 29.47
CA ILE A 37 22.85 5.98 30.09
C ILE A 37 21.79 6.24 31.17
N ALA A 38 20.57 5.75 31.00
CA ALA A 38 19.49 5.90 31.98
C ALA A 38 19.73 5.09 33.27
N GLY A 39 20.66 4.13 33.26
CA GLY A 39 21.00 3.28 34.40
C GLY A 39 20.52 1.84 34.29
N TRP A 40 20.21 1.35 33.08
CA TRP A 40 19.89 -0.07 32.88
C TRP A 40 21.08 -0.96 33.29
N ASN A 41 20.79 -2.07 33.97
CA ASN A 41 21.81 -3.05 34.30
C ASN A 41 22.31 -3.75 33.03
N LEU A 42 23.58 -3.51 32.65
CA LEU A 42 24.19 -4.05 31.44
C LEU A 42 24.35 -5.59 31.46
N GLU A 43 24.15 -6.25 32.59
CA GLU A 43 24.10 -7.71 32.68
C GLU A 43 22.76 -8.27 32.19
N TYR A 44 21.69 -7.48 32.23
CA TYR A 44 20.37 -7.90 31.79
C TYR A 44 20.16 -7.68 30.30
N ASN A 45 19.69 -8.74 29.65
CA ASN A 45 19.35 -8.69 28.25
C ASN A 45 18.07 -7.88 28.01
N VAL A 46 18.07 -7.17 26.89
CA VAL A 46 16.94 -6.39 26.40
C VAL A 46 16.40 -7.10 25.18
N PHE A 47 15.08 -7.29 25.16
CA PHE A 47 14.37 -7.93 24.05
C PHE A 47 13.40 -6.94 23.42
N GLY A 48 13.20 -7.09 22.12
CA GLY A 48 12.20 -6.35 21.39
C GLY A 48 11.74 -7.11 20.15
N LYS A 49 10.66 -6.62 19.56
CA LYS A 49 10.12 -7.16 18.31
C LYS A 49 9.37 -6.10 17.55
N GLU A 50 9.18 -6.37 16.27
CA GLU A 50 8.16 -5.68 15.50
C GLU A 50 6.76 -6.14 15.97
N LYS A 51 5.83 -5.18 16.09
CA LYS A 51 4.41 -5.44 16.29
C LYS A 51 3.57 -4.29 15.71
N PHE A 52 2.72 -4.61 14.73
CA PHE A 52 1.83 -3.63 14.07
C PHE A 52 2.60 -2.48 13.40
N GLY A 53 3.71 -2.80 12.74
CA GLY A 53 4.61 -1.83 12.09
C GLY A 53 5.45 -1.02 13.06
N GLU A 54 5.50 -1.38 14.34
CA GLU A 54 6.18 -0.61 15.39
C GLU A 54 7.23 -1.44 16.13
N LEU A 55 8.35 -0.81 16.48
CA LEU A 55 9.35 -1.37 17.38
C LEU A 55 8.84 -1.38 18.82
N ARG A 56 8.57 -2.57 19.36
CA ARG A 56 8.21 -2.78 20.75
C ARG A 56 9.38 -3.37 21.53
N CYS A 57 9.76 -2.72 22.61
CA CYS A 57 10.77 -3.22 23.54
C CYS A 57 10.12 -3.52 24.90
N TYR A 58 10.46 -4.66 25.50
CA TYR A 58 9.91 -5.09 26.78
C TYR A 58 10.98 -5.01 27.85
N THR A 59 10.91 -4.00 28.70
CA THR A 59 11.79 -3.83 29.86
C THR A 59 11.01 -3.40 31.08
N TYR A 60 11.42 -3.87 32.25
CA TYR A 60 10.81 -3.56 33.54
C TYR A 60 11.93 -3.34 34.57
N SER A 61 11.71 -2.38 35.46
CA SER A 61 12.53 -2.16 36.64
C SER A 61 11.62 -1.97 37.85
N GLU A 62 12.03 -2.50 39.00
CA GLU A 62 11.36 -2.26 40.29
C GLU A 62 11.59 -0.83 40.80
N ASP A 63 12.62 -0.14 40.31
CA ASP A 63 12.84 1.29 40.55
C ASP A 63 11.88 2.10 39.67
N GLU A 64 10.90 2.74 40.29
CA GLU A 64 9.86 3.54 39.63
C GLU A 64 10.46 4.68 38.78
N ALA A 65 11.46 5.39 39.29
CA ALA A 65 12.08 6.50 38.60
C ALA A 65 12.89 6.04 37.38
N LEU A 66 13.55 4.87 37.48
CA LEU A 66 14.20 4.24 36.34
C LEU A 66 13.15 3.75 35.33
N ASN A 67 12.08 3.10 35.79
CA ASN A 67 11.04 2.57 34.93
C ASN A 67 10.35 3.67 34.10
N ASP A 68 10.12 4.86 34.69
CA ASP A 68 9.61 6.03 33.97
C ASP A 68 10.57 6.55 32.89
N LYS A 69 11.88 6.60 33.18
CA LYS A 69 12.89 6.96 32.18
C LYS A 69 12.91 5.96 31.03
N LEU A 70 12.89 4.66 31.34
CA LEU A 70 12.87 3.60 30.33
C LEU A 70 11.60 3.66 29.48
N LYS A 71 10.43 3.95 30.09
CA LYS A 71 9.18 4.16 29.37
C LYS A 71 9.29 5.31 28.37
N ASN A 72 9.80 6.46 28.77
CA ASN A 72 9.97 7.60 27.88
C ASN A 72 10.89 7.30 26.68
N ILE A 73 11.98 6.55 26.92
CA ILE A 73 12.89 6.11 25.86
C ILE A 73 12.17 5.15 24.91
N ARG A 74 11.45 4.13 25.42
CA ARG A 74 10.66 3.21 24.59
C ARG A 74 9.64 3.95 23.73
N ASP A 75 8.88 4.86 24.33
CA ASP A 75 7.84 5.61 23.63
C ASP A 75 8.43 6.45 22.50
N LYS A 76 9.58 7.10 22.75
CA LYS A 76 10.33 7.85 21.73
C LYS A 76 10.72 6.96 20.54
N TYR A 77 11.37 5.83 20.78
CA TYR A 77 11.86 4.98 19.70
C TYR A 77 10.75 4.23 18.97
N SER A 78 9.65 3.93 19.65
CA SER A 78 8.49 3.37 18.98
C SER A 78 7.84 4.38 18.01
N LYS A 79 7.72 5.66 18.41
CA LYS A 79 7.27 6.75 17.52
C LYS A 79 8.23 7.02 16.36
N LEU A 80 9.53 6.82 16.55
CA LEU A 80 10.51 6.92 15.46
C LEU A 80 10.41 5.74 14.50
N SER A 81 10.18 4.54 15.02
CA SER A 81 10.11 3.32 14.21
C SER A 81 8.96 3.37 13.19
N VAL A 82 7.79 3.90 13.56
CA VAL A 82 6.63 4.04 12.66
C VAL A 82 6.82 5.11 11.56
N LYS A 83 7.92 5.86 11.61
CA LYS A 83 8.34 6.85 10.60
C LYS A 83 9.60 6.42 9.83
N THR A 84 10.08 5.21 10.09
CA THR A 84 11.36 4.71 9.58
C THR A 84 11.12 3.38 8.89
N CYS A 85 11.53 3.25 7.64
CA CYS A 85 11.41 1.99 6.91
C CYS A 85 12.18 0.87 7.62
N GLU A 86 11.50 -0.24 7.94
CA GLU A 86 12.10 -1.38 8.62
C GLU A 86 13.15 -2.11 7.76
N ILE A 87 13.14 -1.91 6.43
CA ILE A 87 14.08 -2.54 5.49
C ILE A 87 15.37 -1.72 5.32
N CYS A 88 15.27 -0.41 5.06
CA CYS A 88 16.45 0.41 4.74
C CYS A 88 16.73 1.59 5.66
N GLY A 89 15.85 1.90 6.62
CA GLY A 89 16.05 2.99 7.56
C GLY A 89 15.80 4.40 7.02
N SER A 90 15.33 4.54 5.76
CA SER A 90 14.85 5.83 5.24
C SER A 90 13.51 6.21 5.86
N GLU A 91 13.02 7.41 5.57
CA GLU A 91 11.65 7.80 5.90
C GLU A 91 10.64 6.78 5.37
N GLY A 92 9.67 6.44 6.21
CA GLY A 92 8.62 5.47 5.91
C GLY A 92 7.37 5.75 6.73
N LYS A 93 6.33 4.95 6.51
CA LYS A 93 5.09 5.01 7.28
C LYS A 93 4.44 3.64 7.37
N ILE A 94 3.48 3.51 8.28
CA ILE A 94 2.68 2.29 8.43
C ILE A 94 1.91 2.05 7.13
N ARG A 95 2.02 0.84 6.62
CA ARG A 95 1.38 0.36 5.39
C ARG A 95 0.88 -1.05 5.60
N THR A 96 -0.15 -1.42 4.86
CA THR A 96 -0.75 -2.76 4.94
C THR A 96 -0.33 -3.59 3.74
N ILE A 97 0.27 -4.76 3.99
CA ILE A 97 0.60 -5.75 2.97
C ILE A 97 -0.17 -7.02 3.30
N GLY A 98 -1.21 -7.30 2.52
CA GLY A 98 -2.16 -8.36 2.81
C GLY A 98 -2.90 -8.09 4.13
N SER A 99 -2.61 -8.85 5.17
CA SER A 99 -3.20 -8.70 6.52
C SER A 99 -2.20 -8.21 7.57
N TRP A 100 -1.00 -7.78 7.16
CA TRP A 100 0.08 -7.35 8.05
C TRP A 100 0.33 -5.86 7.91
N GLU A 101 0.47 -5.18 9.05
CA GLU A 101 0.94 -3.80 9.12
C GLU A 101 2.46 -3.79 9.26
N THR A 102 3.13 -2.99 8.45
CA THR A 102 4.59 -2.81 8.45
C THR A 102 4.93 -1.34 8.19
N THR A 103 6.06 -0.86 8.70
CA THR A 103 6.54 0.49 8.35
C THR A 103 7.55 0.43 7.22
N LEU A 104 7.16 0.92 6.05
CA LEU A 104 7.99 0.89 4.85
C LEU A 104 8.08 2.27 4.19
N CYS A 105 9.23 2.52 3.54
CA CYS A 105 9.29 3.56 2.53
C CYS A 105 8.48 3.13 1.31
N LEU A 106 8.13 4.09 0.46
CA LEU A 106 7.33 3.79 -0.73
C LEU A 106 7.98 2.69 -1.58
N ASN A 107 9.27 2.81 -1.90
CA ASN A 107 9.93 1.88 -2.82
C ASN A 107 9.79 0.43 -2.35
N HIS A 108 10.08 0.15 -1.07
CA HIS A 108 9.94 -1.18 -0.50
C HIS A 108 8.48 -1.64 -0.35
N PHE A 109 7.54 -0.71 -0.20
CA PHE A 109 6.13 -1.05 -0.28
C PHE A 109 5.76 -1.49 -1.69
N LEU A 110 6.10 -0.71 -2.71
CA LEU A 110 5.80 -0.99 -4.12
C LEU A 110 6.44 -2.31 -4.59
N GLU A 111 7.68 -2.61 -4.16
CA GLU A 111 8.35 -3.89 -4.47
C GLU A 111 7.60 -5.12 -3.95
N GLN A 112 6.82 -4.95 -2.87
CA GLN A 112 6.04 -6.02 -2.26
C GLN A 112 4.62 -6.08 -2.79
N GLN A 113 4.17 -5.04 -3.50
CA GLN A 113 2.85 -5.01 -4.08
C GLN A 113 2.81 -5.77 -5.40
N PRO A 114 1.94 -6.78 -5.56
CA PRO A 114 1.87 -7.57 -6.77
C PRO A 114 1.36 -6.73 -7.95
N VAL A 115 2.15 -6.66 -9.03
CA VAL A 115 1.66 -6.16 -10.32
C VAL A 115 1.24 -7.37 -11.14
N ILE A 116 0.04 -7.30 -11.72
CA ILE A 116 -0.43 -8.32 -12.66
C ILE A 116 0.23 -8.04 -14.01
N GLU A 117 0.96 -9.02 -14.53
CA GLU A 117 1.56 -8.96 -15.86
C GLU A 117 1.02 -10.10 -16.72
N ILE A 118 0.78 -9.82 -18.00
CA ILE A 118 0.32 -10.82 -18.98
C ILE A 118 1.34 -10.84 -20.11
N ASP A 119 2.03 -11.97 -20.26
CA ASP A 119 3.05 -12.11 -21.31
C ASP A 119 2.44 -12.47 -22.68
N ASN A 120 3.27 -12.47 -23.72
CA ASN A 120 2.86 -12.84 -25.09
C ASN A 120 2.37 -14.29 -25.23
N LYS A 121 2.68 -15.16 -24.25
CA LYS A 121 2.22 -16.55 -24.18
C LYS A 121 0.95 -16.70 -23.35
N GLN A 122 0.35 -15.59 -22.91
CA GLN A 122 -0.85 -15.53 -22.07
C GLN A 122 -0.63 -16.09 -20.65
N ASN A 123 0.62 -16.06 -20.15
CA ASN A 123 0.90 -16.33 -18.75
C ASN A 123 0.60 -15.09 -17.93
N ILE A 124 -0.17 -15.28 -16.86
CA ILE A 124 -0.37 -14.29 -15.81
C ILE A 124 0.76 -14.47 -14.81
N THR A 125 1.50 -13.40 -14.52
CA THR A 125 2.55 -13.40 -13.50
C THR A 125 2.26 -12.38 -12.41
N ARG A 126 2.78 -12.66 -11.21
CA ARG A 126 2.86 -11.75 -10.06
C ARG A 126 4.25 -11.87 -9.48
N ASN A 127 4.92 -10.74 -9.21
CA ASN A 127 6.28 -10.72 -8.66
C ASN A 127 7.25 -11.64 -9.43
N ASN A 128 7.18 -11.59 -10.77
CA ASN A 128 7.95 -12.43 -11.71
C ASN A 128 7.71 -13.95 -11.60
N LYS A 129 6.67 -14.39 -10.89
CA LYS A 129 6.27 -15.79 -10.80
C LYS A 129 4.99 -16.02 -11.59
N THR A 130 4.99 -17.03 -12.46
CA THR A 130 3.78 -17.44 -13.17
C THR A 130 2.75 -17.99 -12.19
N VAL A 131 1.57 -17.38 -12.21
CA VAL A 131 0.42 -17.78 -11.39
C VAL A 131 -0.42 -18.82 -12.13
N LEU A 132 -0.75 -18.54 -13.39
CA LEU A 132 -1.48 -19.44 -14.29
C LEU A 132 -1.33 -19.00 -15.75
N ASN A 133 -1.72 -19.85 -16.70
CA ASN A 133 -1.89 -19.47 -18.11
C ASN A 133 -3.38 -19.32 -18.43
N ILE A 134 -3.78 -18.24 -19.10
CA ILE A 134 -5.18 -17.94 -19.42
C ILE A 134 -5.82 -19.09 -20.22
N LYS A 135 -5.06 -19.78 -21.07
CA LYS A 135 -5.55 -20.91 -21.87
C LYS A 135 -5.97 -22.11 -21.03
N ASN A 136 -5.49 -22.20 -19.79
CA ASN A 136 -5.84 -23.27 -18.87
C ASN A 136 -7.07 -22.91 -18.03
N VAL A 137 -7.61 -21.69 -18.16
CA VAL A 137 -8.80 -21.27 -17.42
C VAL A 137 -10.03 -21.92 -18.04
N VAL A 138 -10.78 -22.66 -17.22
CA VAL A 138 -12.00 -23.36 -17.62
C VAL A 138 -13.26 -22.60 -17.21
N LYS A 139 -13.15 -21.71 -16.22
CA LYS A 139 -14.24 -20.89 -15.68
C LYS A 139 -13.68 -19.62 -15.04
N ALA A 140 -14.43 -18.53 -15.15
CA ALA A 140 -14.14 -17.27 -14.48
C ALA A 140 -15.38 -16.74 -13.76
N GLU A 141 -15.21 -16.15 -12.59
CA GLU A 141 -16.27 -15.51 -11.82
C GLU A 141 -15.80 -14.14 -11.33
N VAL A 142 -16.76 -13.24 -11.15
CA VAL A 142 -16.52 -11.93 -10.53
C VAL A 142 -17.40 -11.77 -9.31
N GLU A 143 -16.85 -11.17 -8.26
CA GLU A 143 -17.52 -10.90 -6.99
C GLU A 143 -17.42 -9.40 -6.67
N TYR A 144 -18.33 -8.91 -5.82
CA TYR A 144 -18.33 -7.53 -5.30
C TYR A 144 -18.36 -6.45 -6.40
N ASP A 145 -19.34 -6.49 -7.30
CA ASP A 145 -19.48 -5.50 -8.39
C ASP A 145 -18.21 -5.36 -9.25
N LEU A 146 -17.73 -6.51 -9.75
CA LEU A 146 -16.53 -6.62 -10.59
C LEU A 146 -15.21 -6.24 -9.88
N GLN A 147 -15.18 -6.16 -8.55
CA GLN A 147 -13.98 -5.81 -7.79
C GLN A 147 -13.04 -7.00 -7.53
N LYS A 148 -13.54 -8.23 -7.68
CA LYS A 148 -12.73 -9.43 -7.47
C LYS A 148 -12.95 -10.41 -8.60
N LEU A 149 -11.85 -10.92 -9.17
CA LEU A 149 -11.85 -11.92 -10.23
C LEU A 149 -11.34 -13.26 -9.69
N CYS A 150 -12.10 -14.30 -9.93
CA CYS A 150 -11.81 -15.68 -9.57
C CYS A 150 -11.62 -16.50 -10.86
N LEU A 151 -10.41 -17.05 -11.06
CA LEU A 151 -10.09 -17.90 -12.21
C LEU A 151 -9.89 -19.35 -11.76
N TYR A 152 -10.50 -20.28 -12.49
CA TYR A 152 -10.48 -21.70 -12.20
C TYR A 152 -9.75 -22.45 -13.32
N THR A 153 -8.76 -23.28 -12.98
CA THR A 153 -8.07 -24.16 -13.93
C THR A 153 -8.59 -25.60 -13.93
N ASP A 154 -9.36 -25.98 -12.91
CA ASP A 154 -10.09 -27.24 -12.81
C ASP A 154 -11.44 -26.94 -12.13
N LEU A 155 -12.51 -27.61 -12.55
CA LEU A 155 -13.86 -27.44 -12.01
C LEU A 155 -14.04 -28.12 -10.66
N ASN A 156 -13.18 -29.10 -10.32
CA ASN A 156 -13.32 -29.92 -9.12
C ASN A 156 -12.31 -29.60 -8.02
N ASP A 157 -11.39 -28.65 -8.25
CA ASP A 157 -10.28 -28.36 -7.35
C ASP A 157 -10.33 -26.93 -6.81
N TRP A 158 -10.47 -26.82 -5.49
CA TRP A 158 -10.40 -25.55 -4.78
C TRP A 158 -8.96 -25.00 -4.75
N GLU A 159 -7.92 -25.85 -4.88
CA GLU A 159 -6.52 -25.42 -4.96
C GLU A 159 -6.18 -24.76 -6.31
N GLY A 160 -6.90 -25.15 -7.37
CA GLY A 160 -6.85 -24.57 -8.72
C GLY A 160 -7.49 -23.19 -8.87
N LYS A 161 -8.16 -22.67 -7.83
CA LYS A 161 -8.77 -21.34 -7.83
C LYS A 161 -7.74 -20.25 -7.53
N LYS A 162 -7.66 -19.23 -8.40
CA LYS A 162 -6.79 -18.06 -8.23
C LYS A 162 -7.61 -16.77 -8.18
N TYR A 163 -7.21 -15.86 -7.30
CA TYR A 163 -7.95 -14.63 -6.99
C TYR A 163 -7.14 -13.40 -7.40
N PHE A 164 -7.83 -12.39 -7.91
CA PHE A 164 -7.30 -11.08 -8.29
C PHE A 164 -8.23 -9.98 -7.79
N SER A 165 -7.65 -8.87 -7.34
CA SER A 165 -8.36 -7.73 -6.73
C SER A 165 -8.18 -6.48 -7.58
N TRP A 166 -9.20 -5.61 -7.64
CA TRP A 166 -9.14 -4.31 -8.30
C TRP A 166 -8.04 -3.38 -7.76
N GLN A 167 -7.57 -3.62 -6.55
CA GLN A 167 -6.47 -2.88 -5.93
C GLN A 167 -5.11 -3.21 -6.55
N GLU A 168 -5.02 -4.28 -7.33
CA GLU A 168 -3.80 -4.67 -8.04
C GLU A 168 -3.75 -4.00 -9.43
N PRO A 169 -2.63 -3.35 -9.80
CA PRO A 169 -2.44 -2.78 -11.11
C PRO A 169 -2.62 -3.83 -12.20
N ASN A 170 -3.23 -3.42 -13.30
CA ASN A 170 -3.63 -4.27 -14.43
C ASN A 170 -4.76 -5.26 -14.10
N TYR A 171 -5.49 -5.11 -12.99
CA TYR A 171 -6.67 -5.91 -12.72
C TYR A 171 -7.71 -5.81 -13.85
N TYR A 172 -8.09 -4.59 -14.24
CA TYR A 172 -9.09 -4.39 -15.29
C TYR A 172 -8.55 -4.78 -16.67
N LEU A 173 -7.24 -4.66 -16.92
CA LEU A 173 -6.59 -5.24 -18.09
C LEU A 173 -6.78 -6.77 -18.11
N LEU A 174 -6.54 -7.45 -16.99
CA LEU A 174 -6.76 -8.88 -16.87
C LEU A 174 -8.23 -9.24 -17.09
N LEU A 175 -9.16 -8.55 -16.43
CA LEU A 175 -10.60 -8.76 -16.59
C LEU A 175 -11.02 -8.65 -18.06
N LYS A 176 -10.51 -7.64 -18.79
CA LYS A 176 -10.74 -7.44 -20.23
C LYS A 176 -10.13 -8.55 -21.10
N THR A 177 -9.05 -9.17 -20.64
CA THR A 177 -8.29 -10.17 -21.42
C THR A 177 -8.91 -11.57 -21.33
N ILE A 178 -9.58 -11.90 -20.22
CA ILE A 178 -10.22 -13.21 -20.06
C ILE A 178 -11.38 -13.38 -21.06
N PRO A 179 -11.46 -14.50 -21.81
CA PRO A 179 -12.57 -14.74 -22.73
C PRO A 179 -13.94 -14.67 -22.05
N LEU A 180 -14.83 -13.82 -22.56
CA LEU A 180 -16.18 -13.60 -21.99
C LEU A 180 -16.97 -14.90 -21.81
N LEU A 181 -16.81 -15.86 -22.72
CA LEU A 181 -17.50 -17.16 -22.67
C LEU A 181 -17.20 -17.99 -21.41
N LEU A 182 -16.11 -17.67 -20.68
CA LEU A 182 -15.74 -18.33 -19.43
C LEU A 182 -16.51 -17.79 -18.22
N PHE A 183 -17.18 -16.64 -18.36
CA PHE A 183 -17.99 -16.04 -17.32
C PHE A 183 -19.46 -16.49 -17.40
N PRO A 184 -20.21 -16.44 -16.28
CA PRO A 184 -21.66 -16.56 -16.28
C PRO A 184 -22.33 -15.55 -17.23
N LYS A 185 -23.48 -15.90 -17.82
CA LYS A 185 -24.15 -15.08 -18.85
C LYS A 185 -24.51 -13.68 -18.37
N GLU A 186 -24.93 -13.58 -17.11
CA GLU A 186 -25.23 -12.35 -16.42
C GLU A 186 -24.03 -11.39 -16.40
N ASN A 187 -22.84 -11.91 -16.08
CA ASN A 187 -21.62 -11.12 -15.95
C ASN A 187 -21.04 -10.77 -17.33
N GLN A 188 -21.28 -11.59 -18.36
CA GLN A 188 -20.81 -11.31 -19.73
C GLN A 188 -21.31 -9.96 -20.25
N SER A 189 -22.62 -9.69 -20.06
CA SER A 189 -23.23 -8.43 -20.48
C SER A 189 -22.67 -7.25 -19.68
N GLU A 190 -22.49 -7.44 -18.38
CA GLU A 190 -21.97 -6.41 -17.47
C GLU A 190 -20.53 -6.02 -17.82
N ILE A 191 -19.63 -7.00 -17.97
CA ILE A 191 -18.23 -6.80 -18.33
C ILE A 191 -18.11 -6.16 -19.73
N SER A 192 -18.92 -6.62 -20.70
CA SER A 192 -18.94 -6.03 -22.04
C SER A 192 -19.37 -4.55 -21.99
N THR A 193 -20.42 -4.25 -21.23
CA THR A 193 -20.95 -2.90 -21.06
C THR A 193 -19.95 -1.99 -20.35
N LEU A 194 -19.29 -2.49 -19.30
CA LEU A 194 -18.24 -1.79 -18.56
C LEU A 194 -17.21 -1.19 -19.52
N PHE A 195 -16.56 -2.03 -20.33
CA PHE A 195 -15.46 -1.60 -21.21
C PHE A 195 -15.93 -0.84 -22.45
N GLN A 196 -17.17 -1.04 -22.89
CA GLN A 196 -17.73 -0.33 -24.04
C GLN A 196 -18.05 1.14 -23.75
N TYR A 197 -18.49 1.44 -22.51
CA TYR A 197 -19.04 2.74 -22.15
C TYR A 197 -18.21 3.51 -21.12
N LEU A 198 -16.92 3.18 -20.98
CA LEU A 198 -16.01 3.98 -20.15
C LEU A 198 -15.95 5.42 -20.65
N GLN A 199 -16.07 6.37 -19.72
CA GLN A 199 -15.95 7.80 -19.99
C GLN A 199 -14.60 8.32 -19.49
N ASP A 200 -14.20 9.48 -20.01
CA ASP A 200 -12.98 10.17 -19.60
C ASP A 200 -13.14 10.74 -18.19
N CYS A 201 -12.16 10.49 -17.33
CA CYS A 201 -12.09 11.08 -16.00
C CYS A 201 -11.38 12.43 -16.08
N GLU A 202 -12.08 13.53 -15.75
CA GLU A 202 -11.47 14.87 -15.70
C GLU A 202 -10.46 15.04 -14.56
N ILE A 203 -10.57 14.19 -13.53
CA ILE A 203 -9.67 14.21 -12.38
C ILE A 203 -8.32 13.57 -12.77
N CYS A 204 -8.29 12.26 -13.05
CA CYS A 204 -7.04 11.55 -13.32
C CYS A 204 -6.64 11.46 -14.80
N GLY A 205 -7.50 11.90 -15.72
CA GLY A 205 -7.20 11.91 -17.15
C GLY A 205 -7.24 10.55 -17.84
N ASN A 206 -7.83 9.53 -17.24
CA ASN A 206 -7.95 8.20 -17.85
C ASN A 206 -9.39 7.90 -18.25
N LYS A 207 -9.57 7.16 -19.35
CA LYS A 207 -10.87 6.67 -19.79
C LYS A 207 -11.32 5.49 -18.94
N ALA A 208 -11.79 5.79 -17.74
CA ALA A 208 -11.99 4.83 -16.66
C ALA A 208 -13.26 5.12 -15.83
N VAL A 209 -14.07 6.11 -16.19
CA VAL A 209 -15.31 6.39 -15.46
C VAL A 209 -16.37 5.36 -15.83
N HIS A 210 -16.91 4.69 -14.81
CA HIS A 210 -18.05 3.79 -14.93
C HIS A 210 -19.05 4.07 -13.83
N GLN A 211 -20.32 4.25 -14.21
CA GLN A 211 -21.40 4.60 -13.30
C GLN A 211 -21.05 5.86 -12.49
N LYS A 212 -20.82 5.71 -11.18
CA LYS A 212 -20.61 6.83 -10.24
C LYS A 212 -19.14 7.08 -9.91
N ASN A 213 -18.21 6.25 -10.34
CA ASN A 213 -16.81 6.36 -9.91
C ASN A 213 -15.83 6.15 -11.08
N CYS A 214 -14.66 6.75 -10.97
CA CYS A 214 -13.52 6.38 -11.77
C CYS A 214 -12.94 5.05 -11.26
N LEU A 215 -12.84 4.04 -12.11
CA LEU A 215 -12.26 2.73 -11.77
C LEU A 215 -10.75 2.77 -11.51
N ARG A 216 -10.09 3.90 -11.78
CA ARG A 216 -8.65 4.10 -11.60
C ARG A 216 -8.30 4.97 -10.39
N CYS A 217 -8.90 6.16 -10.29
CA CYS A 217 -8.60 7.08 -9.19
C CYS A 217 -9.67 7.06 -8.09
N HIS A 218 -10.73 6.27 -8.25
CA HIS A 218 -11.82 6.06 -7.27
C HIS A 218 -12.63 7.30 -6.88
N HIS A 219 -12.34 8.45 -7.49
CA HIS A 219 -13.12 9.65 -7.29
C HIS A 219 -14.46 9.57 -8.03
N GLU A 220 -15.48 10.13 -7.41
CA GLU A 220 -16.78 10.36 -8.03
C GLU A 220 -16.66 11.49 -9.06
N PRO A 221 -17.11 11.33 -10.31
CA PRO A 221 -17.17 12.45 -11.25
C PRO A 221 -18.15 13.52 -10.73
N TRP A 222 -17.87 14.79 -11.04
CA TRP A 222 -18.78 15.88 -10.71
C TRP A 222 -20.21 15.56 -11.16
N ASN A 223 -21.15 15.78 -10.27
CA ASN A 223 -22.57 15.75 -10.57
C ASN A 223 -23.26 16.97 -9.96
N ASP A 224 -24.35 17.41 -10.59
CA ASP A 224 -25.10 18.59 -10.17
C ASP A 224 -25.97 18.35 -8.92
N ASN A 225 -25.60 17.39 -8.07
CA ASN A 225 -26.24 17.22 -6.77
C ASN A 225 -25.92 18.42 -5.87
N GLY A 226 -26.87 18.77 -4.99
CA GLY A 226 -26.74 19.94 -4.13
C GLY A 226 -25.51 19.95 -3.22
N TYR A 227 -24.98 18.78 -2.85
CA TYR A 227 -23.77 18.67 -2.01
C TYR A 227 -22.53 19.26 -2.69
N PHE A 228 -22.24 18.87 -3.93
CA PHE A 228 -21.08 19.34 -4.68
C PHE A 228 -21.10 20.86 -4.88
N ILE A 229 -22.28 21.40 -5.20
CA ILE A 229 -22.47 22.85 -5.37
C ILE A 229 -22.32 23.59 -4.04
N GLN A 230 -22.80 23.01 -2.93
CA GLN A 230 -22.71 23.63 -1.61
C GLN A 230 -21.26 23.69 -1.09
N GLU A 231 -20.48 22.63 -1.27
CA GLU A 231 -19.12 22.57 -0.75
C GLU A 231 -18.10 23.26 -1.67
N TYR A 232 -18.19 23.00 -2.98
CA TYR A 232 -17.16 23.43 -3.93
C TYR A 232 -17.57 24.64 -4.78
N GLY A 233 -18.86 24.97 -4.81
CA GLY A 233 -19.43 26.04 -5.64
C GLY A 233 -19.47 25.68 -7.13
N GLU A 234 -18.31 25.47 -7.74
CA GLU A 234 -18.13 25.19 -9.15
C GLU A 234 -17.36 23.89 -9.40
N LYS A 235 -17.68 23.22 -10.50
CA LYS A 235 -17.06 21.96 -10.93
C LYS A 235 -15.53 22.03 -10.99
N SER A 236 -14.96 23.14 -11.45
CA SER A 236 -13.52 23.31 -11.56
C SER A 236 -12.82 23.28 -10.20
N ASN A 237 -13.45 23.78 -9.14
CA ASN A 237 -12.87 23.76 -7.79
C ASN A 237 -12.78 22.34 -7.27
N TYR A 238 -13.85 21.56 -7.43
CA TYR A 238 -13.87 20.15 -7.06
C TYR A 238 -12.80 19.34 -7.80
N ILE A 239 -12.74 19.47 -9.13
CA ILE A 239 -11.76 18.73 -9.94
C ILE A 239 -10.33 19.13 -9.54
N LYS A 240 -10.09 20.43 -9.32
CA LYS A 240 -8.79 20.96 -8.90
C LYS A 240 -8.36 20.37 -7.56
N GLU A 241 -9.24 20.33 -6.57
CA GLU A 241 -8.98 19.74 -5.26
C GLU A 241 -8.63 18.25 -5.37
N CYS A 242 -9.45 17.46 -6.06
CA CYS A 242 -9.17 16.03 -6.26
C CYS A 242 -7.86 15.78 -7.05
N GLN A 243 -7.51 16.65 -7.99
CA GLN A 243 -6.24 16.57 -8.70
C GLN A 243 -5.06 16.86 -7.75
N MET A 244 -5.20 17.84 -6.85
CA MET A 244 -4.19 18.13 -5.83
C MET A 244 -4.07 16.96 -4.84
N ASP A 245 -5.16 16.33 -4.43
CA ASP A 245 -5.14 15.13 -3.58
C ASP A 245 -4.36 13.97 -4.22
N ILE A 246 -4.58 13.71 -5.51
CA ILE A 246 -3.83 12.69 -6.26
C ILE A 246 -2.35 13.08 -6.41
N PHE A 247 -2.05 14.37 -6.49
CA PHE A 247 -0.68 14.84 -6.64
C PHE A 247 0.11 14.80 -5.33
N MET A 248 -0.52 15.25 -4.24
CA MET A 248 0.08 15.21 -2.91
C MET A 248 0.16 13.80 -2.36
N ASP A 249 -0.84 12.96 -2.70
CA ASP A 249 -0.96 11.54 -2.40
C ASP A 249 0.05 11.10 -1.36
N GLU A 250 -0.29 11.36 -0.09
CA GLU A 250 0.65 11.14 1.00
C GLU A 250 1.15 9.69 0.99
N ASP A 251 0.32 8.75 0.53
CA ASP A 251 0.60 7.32 0.40
C ASP A 251 1.44 6.95 -0.81
N ASP A 252 1.63 7.88 -1.75
CA ASP A 252 2.30 7.69 -3.02
C ASP A 252 1.69 6.51 -3.82
N TYR A 253 0.41 6.23 -3.57
CA TYR A 253 -0.38 5.17 -4.20
C TYR A 253 -0.48 5.33 -5.72
N GLU A 254 -0.56 6.54 -6.26
CA GLU A 254 -0.58 6.80 -7.70
C GLU A 254 0.72 6.35 -8.38
N LYS A 255 1.86 6.36 -7.67
CA LYS A 255 3.12 5.80 -8.19
C LYS A 255 3.02 4.28 -8.41
N TYR A 256 2.19 3.58 -7.65
CA TYR A 256 1.89 2.15 -7.83
C TYR A 256 1.12 1.91 -9.14
N PHE A 257 0.14 2.75 -9.44
CA PHE A 257 -0.69 2.67 -10.66
C PHE A 257 0.01 3.16 -11.93
N LYS A 258 1.28 3.61 -11.84
CA LYS A 258 2.11 3.90 -13.02
C LYS A 258 2.30 2.67 -13.92
N HIS A 259 2.25 1.47 -13.35
CA HIS A 259 2.35 0.21 -14.08
C HIS A 259 1.00 -0.28 -14.62
N ASP A 260 -0.10 0.39 -14.27
CA ASP A 260 -1.43 0.03 -14.72
C ASP A 260 -1.67 0.52 -16.16
N ARG A 261 -2.03 -0.42 -17.03
CA ARG A 261 -2.33 -0.24 -18.45
C ARG A 261 -3.78 -0.59 -18.79
N SER A 262 -4.64 -0.69 -17.77
CA SER A 262 -6.05 -1.04 -17.93
C SER A 262 -6.83 0.02 -18.70
N PHE A 263 -6.41 1.28 -18.62
CA PHE A 263 -7.13 2.43 -19.16
C PHE A 263 -6.21 3.29 -20.02
N GLU A 264 -6.78 3.83 -21.09
CA GLU A 264 -6.10 4.78 -21.96
C GLU A 264 -6.13 6.18 -21.34
N LYS A 265 -5.05 6.94 -21.52
CA LYS A 265 -5.03 8.36 -21.15
C LYS A 265 -5.79 9.18 -22.18
N SER A 266 -6.64 10.07 -21.69
CA SER A 266 -7.31 11.07 -22.52
C SER A 266 -6.29 12.13 -22.96
N PRO A 267 -6.19 12.43 -24.27
CA PRO A 267 -5.27 13.45 -24.77
C PRO A 267 -5.68 14.88 -24.39
N ASP A 268 -6.96 15.09 -24.03
CA ASP A 268 -7.54 16.40 -23.71
C ASP A 268 -7.52 16.70 -22.19
N HIS A 269 -6.94 15.80 -21.39
CA HIS A 269 -6.81 15.99 -19.94
C HIS A 269 -5.84 17.13 -19.62
N HIS A 270 -6.22 17.96 -18.65
CA HIS A 270 -5.43 19.08 -18.19
C HIS A 270 -5.50 19.19 -16.66
N ILE A 271 -4.38 19.60 -16.06
CA ILE A 271 -4.27 19.88 -14.64
C ILE A 271 -4.79 21.30 -14.38
N LEU A 272 -5.67 21.45 -13.39
CA LEU A 272 -6.36 22.70 -13.05
C LEU A 272 -5.66 23.50 -11.95
N PHE A 273 -4.69 22.91 -11.25
CA PHE A 273 -3.93 23.59 -10.20
C PHE A 273 -2.57 24.07 -10.69
N THR A 274 -2.05 25.07 -9.99
CA THR A 274 -0.70 25.62 -10.13
C THR A 274 0.17 25.18 -8.96
N SER A 275 1.49 25.44 -9.04
CA SER A 275 2.39 25.24 -7.91
C SER A 275 2.02 26.06 -6.68
N ASP A 276 1.32 27.18 -6.87
CA ASP A 276 0.96 28.10 -5.79
C ASP A 276 -0.24 27.55 -5.03
N ASP A 277 -1.20 27.00 -5.77
CA ASP A 277 -2.36 26.30 -5.20
C ASP A 277 -1.95 25.11 -4.33
N LEU A 278 -0.98 24.30 -4.78
CA LEU A 278 -0.48 23.18 -3.97
C LEU A 278 0.13 23.63 -2.64
N ARG A 279 0.85 24.76 -2.62
CA ARG A 279 1.45 25.29 -1.37
C ARG A 279 0.42 25.88 -0.42
N GLU A 280 -0.72 26.33 -0.94
CA GLU A 280 -1.85 26.76 -0.11
C GLU A 280 -2.67 25.58 0.41
N TYR A 281 -2.54 24.41 -0.21
CA TYR A 281 -3.25 23.18 0.13
C TYR A 281 -2.53 22.31 1.17
N GLU A 282 -1.19 22.35 1.22
CA GLU A 282 -0.33 21.75 2.28
C GLU A 282 -0.54 22.38 3.67
#